data_AF-A0A7C4VL31-F1
#
_entry.id   AF-A0A7C4VL31-F1
#
_cell.length_a   1.000
_cell.length_b   1.000
_cell.length_c   1.000
_cell.angle_alpha   90.00
_cell.angle_beta   90.00
_cell.angle_gamma   90.00
#
_symmetry.space_group_name_H-M   'P 1'
#
loop_
_entity.id
_entity.type
_entity.pdbx_description
1 polymer ?
#
loop_
_entity_poly.entity_id
_entity_poly.type
_entity_poly.pdbx_seq_one_letter_code
_entity_poly.pdbx_strand_id
1 'polypeptide(L)' 'MKRITLPAHFDGEQICLDEPFELTVNTKLLVTVLLEEEPDDERKAWLRLAESSLTAAYGENESEYPLDLIKEPNPDYERG' A
#
# COMPACT_ATOMS: atom_id res chain seq x y z
N MET A 1 17.80 -3.56 23.88
CA MET A 1 16.53 -4.28 24.07
C MET A 1 16.07 -4.83 22.72
N LYS A 2 15.87 -6.15 22.61
CA LYS A 2 15.31 -6.75 21.40
C LYS A 2 13.80 -6.50 21.42
N ARG A 3 13.29 -5.84 20.37
CA ARG A 3 11.85 -5.66 20.15
C ARG A 3 11.44 -6.64 19.06
N ILE A 4 10.29 -7.26 19.26
CA ILE A 4 9.63 -8.08 18.24
C ILE A 4 8.23 -7.50 18.05
N THR A 5 7.72 -7.57 16.82
CA THR A 5 6.34 -7.23 16.50
C THR A 5 5.57 -8.53 16.43
N LEU A 6 4.49 -8.63 17.19
CA LEU A 6 3.59 -9.78 17.16
C LEU A 6 2.25 -9.30 16.60
N PRO A 7 1.72 -9.93 15.53
CA PRO A 7 0.40 -9.62 15.02
C PRO A 7 -0.66 -10.05 16.06
N ALA A 8 -1.68 -9.21 16.21
CA ALA A 8 -2.73 -9.38 17.19
C ALA A 8 -3.98 -8.63 16.73
N HIS A 9 -5.15 -9.13 17.15
CA HIS A 9 -6.43 -8.48 16.96
C HIS A 9 -7.16 -8.28 18.30
N PHE A 10 -8.12 -7.35 18.29
CA PHE A 10 -9.07 -7.21 19.37
C PHE A 10 -10.31 -8.06 19.04
N ASP A 11 -10.64 -9.03 19.89
CA ASP A 11 -11.77 -9.94 19.66
C ASP A 11 -13.13 -9.38 20.16
N GLY A 12 -13.11 -8.17 20.73
CA GLY A 12 -14.27 -7.53 21.36
C GLY A 12 -14.18 -7.46 22.88
N GLU A 13 -13.32 -8.29 23.50
CA GLU A 13 -13.13 -8.33 24.95
C GLU A 13 -11.66 -8.13 25.34
N GLN A 14 -10.73 -8.69 24.58
CA GLN A 14 -9.30 -8.72 24.89
C GLN A 14 -8.42 -8.66 23.63
N ILE A 15 -7.14 -8.37 23.84
CA ILE A 15 -6.13 -8.41 22.78
C ILE A 15 -5.63 -9.85 22.64
N CYS A 16 -5.85 -10.45 21.48
CA CYS A 16 -5.47 -11.81 21.15
C CYS A 16 -4.28 -11.80 20.19
N LEU A 17 -3.19 -12.47 20.57
CA LEU A 17 -2.09 -12.71 19.63
C LEU A 17 -2.55 -13.69 18.55
N ASP A 18 -2.27 -13.36 17.28
CA ASP A 18 -2.69 -14.20 16.15
C ASP A 18 -1.88 -15.50 16.09
N GLU A 19 -0.65 -15.45 16.62
CA GLU A 19 0.25 -16.58 16.73
C GLU A 19 0.61 -16.85 18.20
N PRO A 20 0.77 -18.13 18.61
CA PRO A 20 1.21 -18.46 19.96
C PRO A 20 2.58 -17.85 20.27
N PHE A 21 2.69 -17.15 21.39
CA PHE A 21 3.94 -16.59 21.88
C PHE A 21 4.04 -16.71 23.40
N GLU A 22 5.16 -17.22 23.90
CA GLU A 22 5.39 -17.37 25.33
C GLU A 22 5.67 -16.01 25.99
N LEU A 23 4.75 -15.56 26.83
CA LEU A 23 4.89 -14.37 27.66
C LEU A 23 5.13 -14.78 29.12
N THR A 24 6.18 -14.25 29.72
CA THR A 24 6.41 -14.40 31.16
C THR A 24 5.63 -13.33 31.93
N VAL A 25 5.28 -13.64 33.18
CA VAL A 25 4.59 -12.69 34.07
C VAL A 25 5.38 -11.39 34.17
N ASN A 26 4.69 -10.25 34.02
CA ASN A 26 5.27 -8.89 34.00
C ASN A 26 6.18 -8.57 32.80
N THR A 27 6.07 -9.31 31.69
CA THR A 27 6.69 -8.90 30.42
C THR A 27 6.20 -7.50 30.04
N LYS A 28 7.13 -6.57 29.79
CA LYS A 28 6.78 -5.22 29.32
C LYS A 28 6.35 -5.28 27.87
N LEU A 29 5.12 -4.84 27.59
CA LEU A 29 4.55 -4.79 26.25
C LEU A 29 4.43 -3.34 25.77
N LEU A 30 4.62 -3.13 24.47
CA LEU A 30 4.25 -1.90 23.77
C LEU A 30 3.05 -2.25 22.88
N VAL A 31 1.91 -1.61 23.10
CA VAL A 31 0.70 -1.83 22.31
C VAL A 31 0.58 -0.71 21.28
N THR A 32 0.46 -1.09 20.01
CA THR A 32 0.18 -0.17 18.90
C THR A 32 -1.18 -0.54 18.34
N VAL A 33 -2.13 0.41 18.39
CA VAL A 33 -3.48 0.22 17.82
C VAL A 33 -3.46 0.71 16.39
N LEU A 34 -3.77 -0.18 15.45
CA LEU A 34 -3.95 0.17 14.04
C LEU A 34 -5.41 0.59 13.86
N LEU A 35 -5.66 1.89 13.89
CA LEU A 35 -6.97 2.42 13.55
C LEU A 35 -7.11 2.38 12.02
N GLU A 36 -8.21 1.81 11.54
CA GLU A 36 -8.64 2.08 10.17
C GLU A 36 -9.04 3.56 10.14
N GLU A 37 -8.09 4.41 9.76
CA GLU A 37 -8.42 5.78 9.42
C GLU A 37 -9.30 5.70 8.17
N GLU A 38 -10.59 6.03 8.35
CA GLU A 38 -11.43 6.46 7.24
C GLU A 38 -10.57 7.41 6.40
N PRO A 39 -10.41 7.17 5.08
CA PRO A 39 -9.54 8.00 4.29
C PRO A 39 -9.97 9.44 4.50
N ASP A 40 -9.07 10.24 5.09
CA ASP A 40 -9.33 11.64 5.34
C ASP A 40 -9.71 12.31 4.00
N ASP A 41 -10.47 13.39 4.06
CA ASP A 41 -10.98 14.08 2.89
C ASP A 41 -9.84 14.46 1.93
N GLU A 42 -8.65 14.75 2.48
CA GLU A 42 -7.44 14.96 1.69
C GLU A 42 -7.03 13.69 0.90
N ARG A 43 -6.97 12.53 1.56
CA ARG A 43 -6.64 11.25 0.89
C ARG A 43 -7.66 10.91 -0.18
N LYS A 44 -8.95 11.14 0.08
CA LYS A 44 -10.02 10.96 -0.92
C LYS A 44 -9.84 11.91 -2.11
N ALA A 45 -9.49 13.17 -1.87
CA ALA A 45 -9.21 14.14 -2.92
C ALA A 45 -8.01 13.73 -3.78
N TRP A 46 -6.92 13.27 -3.15
CA TRP A 46 -5.74 12.77 -3.86
C TRP A 46 -6.07 11.55 -4.74
N LEU A 47 -6.87 10.60 -4.23
CA LEU A 47 -7.28 9.43 -5.01
C LEU A 47 -8.11 9.82 -6.23
N ARG A 48 -9.07 10.76 -6.09
CA ARG A 48 -9.87 11.26 -7.21
C ARG A 48 -9.02 11.99 -8.25
N LEU A 49 -8.04 12.77 -7.81
CA LEU A 49 -7.11 13.46 -8.72
C LEU A 49 -6.28 12.45 -9.51
N ALA A 50 -5.75 11.42 -8.85
CA ALA A 50 -4.97 10.37 -9.48
C ALA A 50 -5.79 9.58 -10.50
N GLU A 51 -7.01 9.18 -10.14
CA GLU A 51 -7.96 8.48 -11.02
C GLU A 51 -8.27 9.31 -12.29
N SER A 52 -8.61 10.59 -12.11
CA SER A 52 -8.88 11.51 -13.22
C SER A 52 -7.67 11.64 -14.16
N SER A 53 -6.47 11.79 -13.58
CA SER A 53 -5.23 11.95 -14.36
C SER A 53 -4.86 10.68 -15.13
N LEU A 54 -5.02 9.51 -14.51
CA LEU A 54 -4.81 8.21 -15.17
C LEU A 54 -5.79 8.03 -16.33
N THR A 55 -7.07 8.34 -16.11
CA THR A 55 -8.11 8.23 -17.14
C THR A 55 -7.82 9.17 -18.31
N ALA A 56 -7.33 10.38 -18.04
CA ALA A 56 -6.96 11.34 -19.08
C ALA A 56 -5.73 10.90 -19.88
N ALA A 57 -4.73 10.29 -19.22
CA ALA A 57 -3.51 9.83 -19.88
C ALA A 57 -3.75 8.70 -20.88
N TYR A 58 -4.69 7.80 -20.60
CA TYR A 58 -5.07 6.67 -21.45
C TYR A 58 -6.43 6.87 -22.15
N GLY A 59 -6.86 8.12 -22.28
CA GLY A 59 -8.13 8.48 -22.94
C GLY A 59 -7.98 8.59 -24.46
N GLU A 60 -9.07 8.88 -25.16
CA GLU A 60 -9.09 8.99 -26.64
C GLU A 60 -8.14 10.05 -27.21
N ASN A 61 -7.66 10.99 -26.37
CA ASN A 61 -6.70 12.02 -26.72
C ASN A 61 -5.25 11.67 -26.34
N GLU A 62 -4.96 10.39 -26.04
CA GLU A 62 -3.58 9.94 -25.85
C GLU A 62 -2.76 10.25 -27.12
N SER A 63 -1.61 10.89 -26.93
CA SER A 63 -0.71 11.16 -28.06
C SER A 63 -0.05 9.85 -28.48
N GLU A 64 -0.14 9.52 -29.76
CA GLU A 64 0.62 8.39 -30.31
C GLU A 64 2.11 8.62 -30.05
N TYR A 65 2.80 7.58 -29.59
CA TYR A 65 4.25 7.59 -29.37
C TYR A 65 4.95 6.99 -30.59
N PRO A 66 5.36 7.81 -31.58
CA PRO A 66 5.99 7.31 -32.79
C PRO A 66 7.37 6.70 -32.51
N LEU A 67 7.79 5.78 -33.38
CA LEU A 67 9.03 5.02 -33.25
C LEU A 67 10.30 5.90 -33.30
N ASP A 68 10.20 7.11 -33.85
CA ASP A 68 11.30 8.08 -33.91
C ASP A 68 11.62 8.71 -32.54
N LEU A 69 10.74 8.57 -31.54
CA LEU A 69 11.02 8.93 -30.14
C LEU A 69 11.91 7.91 -29.42
N ILE A 70 12.16 6.74 -30.01
CA ILE A 70 13.03 5.72 -29.42
C ILE A 70 14.48 6.20 -29.48
N LYS A 71 15.07 6.46 -28.31
CA LYS A 71 16.49 6.84 -28.20
C LYS A 71 17.44 5.66 -28.37
N GLU A 72 17.09 4.54 -27.74
CA GLU A 72 17.86 3.29 -27.81
C GLU A 72 16.86 2.13 -27.95
N PRO A 73 17.00 1.28 -28.99
CA PRO A 73 16.09 0.15 -29.20
C PRO A 73 16.38 -0.96 -28.18
N ASN A 74 15.32 -1.47 -27.53
CA ASN A 74 15.40 -2.64 -26.65
C ASN A 74 15.35 -3.92 -27.50
N PRO A 75 16.45 -4.71 -27.61
CA PRO A 75 16.48 -5.93 -28.42
C PRO A 75 15.58 -7.05 -27.87
N ASP A 76 15.23 -7.02 -26.59
CA ASP A 76 14.36 -8.02 -25.93
C ASP A 76 12.87 -7.72 -26.11
N TYR A 77 12.52 -6.60 -26.74
CA TYR A 77 11.13 -6.23 -27.01
C TYR A 77 10.67 -6.86 -28.33
N GLU A 78 10.07 -8.03 -28.27
CA GLU A 78 9.44 -8.67 -29.43
C GLU A 78 8.27 -7.81 -29.93
N ARG A 79 8.40 -7.22 -31.12
CA ARG A 79 7.24 -6.71 -31.85
C ARG A 79 6.48 -7.93 -32.38
N GLY A 80 5.28 -8.18 -31.84
CA GLY A 80 4.32 -9.11 -32.45
C GLY A 80 3.99 -8.74 -33.88
#